data_AF-A0A432YAI5-F1
#
_entry.id   AF-A0A432YAI5-F1
#
_cell.length_a   1.000
_cell.length_b   1.000
_cell.length_c   1.000
_cell.angle_alpha   90.00
_cell.angle_beta   90.00
_cell.angle_gamma   90.00
#
_symmetry.space_group_name_H-M   'P 1'
#
loop_
_entity.id
_entity.type
_entity.pdbx_description
1 polymer ?
#
loop_
_entity_poly.entity_id
_entity_poly.type
_entity_poly.pdbx_seq_one_letter_code
_entity_poly.pdbx_strand_id
1 'polypeptide(L)'
;MSLIASWMLAHAQLVAENSHGALWQLNEANLVAQLVEHFSCEPIADLRANFYCRASEHEIWHIQILNGAYFAQSFKLRDQPLQPQNTWLGTKLVTQQFEKYRIEIFASPHRSKTLADGFSFRYGARLASVKEIEHGRYHILLENPETSVLLVQQKTVTHSIQITARAKPR
;
A
#
# COMPACT_ATOMS: atom_id res chain seq x y z
N MET A 1 -13.03 18.60 -10.65
CA MET A 1 -12.15 17.72 -11.43
C MET A 1 -10.76 18.35 -11.38
N SER A 2 -9.71 17.62 -10.98
CA SER A 2 -8.36 18.21 -10.82
C SER A 2 -7.74 18.52 -12.19
N LEU A 3 -6.79 19.48 -12.25
CA LEU A 3 -6.07 19.81 -13.50
C LEU A 3 -5.36 18.59 -14.09
N ILE A 4 -4.76 17.75 -13.23
CA ILE A 4 -4.15 16.47 -13.62
C ILE A 4 -5.21 15.53 -14.21
N ALA A 5 -6.36 15.36 -13.55
CA ALA A 5 -7.42 14.48 -14.06
C ALA A 5 -7.95 14.92 -15.44
N SER A 6 -8.15 16.22 -15.63
CA SER A 6 -8.58 16.78 -16.92
C SER A 6 -7.53 16.56 -18.01
N TRP A 7 -6.25 16.68 -17.68
CA TRP A 7 -5.16 16.39 -18.60
C TRP A 7 -5.12 14.89 -18.96
N MET A 8 -5.27 13.99 -17.99
CA MET A 8 -5.30 12.54 -18.22
C MET A 8 -6.45 12.13 -19.15
N LEU A 9 -7.63 12.75 -19.00
CA LEU A 9 -8.78 12.54 -19.90
C LEU A 9 -8.47 12.82 -21.37
N ALA A 10 -7.55 13.73 -21.67
CA ALA A 10 -7.18 14.09 -23.03
C ALA A 10 -6.01 13.27 -23.59
N HIS A 11 -5.12 12.76 -22.72
CA HIS A 11 -3.82 12.22 -23.10
C HIS A 11 -3.61 10.74 -22.73
N ALA A 12 -4.61 10.11 -22.14
CA ALA A 12 -4.53 8.74 -21.65
C ALA A 12 -5.82 7.96 -21.89
N GLN A 13 -5.72 6.64 -21.84
CA GLN A 13 -6.87 5.74 -21.88
C GLN A 13 -7.12 5.14 -20.50
N LEU A 14 -8.39 5.10 -20.07
CA LEU A 14 -8.80 4.37 -18.88
C LEU A 14 -8.71 2.87 -19.15
N VAL A 15 -7.87 2.18 -18.38
CA VAL A 15 -7.64 0.73 -18.56
C VAL A 15 -8.33 -0.08 -17.47
N ALA A 16 -8.52 0.48 -16.27
CA ALA A 16 -9.25 -0.17 -15.18
C ALA A 16 -9.79 0.84 -14.16
N GLU A 17 -10.88 0.49 -13.50
CA GLU A 17 -11.37 1.16 -12.30
C GLU A 17 -11.26 0.21 -11.10
N ASN A 18 -10.78 0.71 -9.96
CA ASN A 18 -10.71 -0.06 -8.72
C ASN A 18 -11.08 0.81 -7.52
N SER A 19 -11.15 0.19 -6.34
CA SER A 19 -11.53 0.84 -5.08
C SER A 19 -10.64 2.02 -4.66
N HIS A 20 -9.47 2.18 -5.28
CA HIS A 20 -8.51 3.22 -4.97
C HIS A 20 -8.45 4.33 -6.01
N GLY A 21 -9.04 4.14 -7.19
CA GLY A 21 -9.08 5.13 -8.26
C GLY A 21 -9.08 4.49 -9.65
N ALA A 22 -9.15 5.34 -10.66
CA ALA A 22 -9.00 4.95 -12.05
C ALA A 22 -7.51 4.75 -12.39
N LEU A 23 -7.20 3.66 -13.09
CA LEU A 23 -5.88 3.39 -13.66
C LEU A 23 -5.88 3.80 -15.13
N TRP A 24 -5.01 4.76 -15.43
CA TRP A 24 -4.85 5.32 -16.77
C TRP A 24 -3.53 4.88 -17.37
N GLN A 25 -3.52 4.56 -18.66
CA GLN A 25 -2.31 4.34 -19.44
C GLN A 25 -2.07 5.54 -20.35
N LEU A 26 -0.86 6.11 -20.29
CA LEU A 26 -0.46 7.22 -21.16
C LEU A 26 -0.02 6.67 -22.52
N ASN A 27 -0.42 7.37 -23.58
CA ASN A 27 -0.26 6.88 -24.95
C ASN A 27 1.09 7.25 -25.59
N GLU A 28 1.84 8.18 -25.00
CA GLU A 28 3.09 8.70 -25.58
C GLU A 28 4.19 8.79 -24.52
N ALA A 29 5.44 8.55 -24.92
CA ALA A 29 6.57 8.46 -23.99
C ALA A 29 7.05 9.82 -23.43
N ASN A 30 6.82 10.91 -24.18
CA ASN A 30 7.16 12.30 -23.80
C ASN A 30 6.13 12.93 -22.85
N LEU A 31 4.94 12.36 -22.73
CA LEU A 31 3.86 12.88 -21.88
C LEU A 31 4.19 12.84 -20.38
N VAL A 32 5.10 11.96 -19.96
CA VAL A 32 5.57 11.92 -18.56
C VAL A 32 6.49 13.08 -18.21
N ALA A 33 7.30 13.55 -19.14
CA ALA A 33 8.09 14.76 -18.92
C ALA A 33 7.16 15.97 -18.69
N GLN A 34 6.10 16.08 -19.48
CA GLN A 34 5.07 17.13 -19.31
C GLN A 34 4.33 16.99 -17.97
N LEU A 35 3.98 15.77 -17.54
CA LEU A 35 3.36 15.55 -16.24
C LEU A 35 4.26 16.04 -15.10
N VAL A 36 5.54 15.66 -15.14
CA VAL A 36 6.51 16.01 -14.11
C VAL A 36 6.79 17.52 -14.09
N GLU A 37 6.93 18.14 -15.26
CA GLU A 37 7.21 19.57 -15.39
C GLU A 37 6.02 20.45 -15.00
N HIS A 38 4.79 20.07 -15.34
CA HIS A 38 3.62 20.93 -15.17
C HIS A 38 2.84 20.71 -13.87
N PHE A 39 3.01 19.59 -13.16
CA PHE A 39 2.15 19.23 -12.03
C PHE A 39 2.88 18.96 -10.70
N SER A 40 4.04 19.60 -10.50
CA SER A 40 4.80 19.54 -9.24
C SER A 40 5.02 18.11 -8.75
N CYS A 41 5.40 17.22 -9.67
CA CYS A 41 5.62 15.83 -9.33
C CYS A 41 7.02 15.64 -8.74
N GLU A 42 7.08 14.91 -7.64
CA GLU A 42 8.33 14.58 -6.98
C GLU A 42 8.71 13.12 -7.27
N PRO A 43 10.00 12.83 -7.53
CA PRO A 43 10.47 11.46 -7.66
C PRO A 43 10.37 10.75 -6.31
N ILE A 44 9.94 9.49 -6.34
CA ILE A 44 10.00 8.66 -5.14
C ILE A 44 11.43 8.16 -4.97
N ALA A 45 12.09 8.59 -3.90
CA ALA A 45 13.45 8.16 -3.58
C ALA A 45 13.54 6.63 -3.59
N ASP A 46 14.66 6.11 -4.10
CA ASP A 46 14.95 4.67 -4.27
C ASP A 46 14.10 3.90 -5.30
N LEU A 47 13.06 4.51 -5.88
CA LEU A 47 12.27 3.94 -6.97
C LEU A 47 12.51 4.72 -8.26
N ARG A 48 13.47 4.24 -9.06
CA ARG A 48 13.67 4.77 -10.43
C ARG A 48 12.33 4.69 -11.18
N ALA A 49 12.02 5.74 -11.93
CA ALA A 49 10.84 5.79 -12.79
C ALA A 49 9.48 5.76 -12.05
N ASN A 50 9.44 6.30 -10.83
CA ASN A 50 8.20 6.51 -10.09
C ASN A 50 8.12 7.94 -9.57
N PHE A 51 6.96 8.55 -9.72
CA PHE A 51 6.71 9.94 -9.35
C PHE A 51 5.38 10.05 -8.63
N TYR A 52 5.26 10.99 -7.71
CA TYR A 52 3.97 11.36 -7.16
C TYR A 52 3.72 12.85 -7.39
N CYS A 53 2.48 13.19 -7.73
CA CYS A 53 2.06 14.56 -7.98
C CYS A 53 0.95 14.90 -7.00
N ARG A 54 1.08 16.04 -6.31
CA ARG A 54 0.03 16.51 -5.42
C ARG A 54 -1.02 17.28 -6.23
N ALA A 55 -2.19 16.68 -6.44
CA ALA A 55 -3.29 17.30 -7.17
C ALA A 55 -4.15 18.21 -6.29
N SER A 56 -4.31 17.86 -5.01
CA SER A 56 -4.97 18.70 -4.00
C SER A 56 -4.48 18.35 -2.59
N GLU A 57 -5.04 19.01 -1.56
CA GLU A 57 -4.73 18.68 -0.17
C GLU A 57 -5.05 17.22 0.18
N HIS A 58 -6.06 16.63 -0.48
CA HIS A 58 -6.55 15.29 -0.21
C HIS A 58 -6.41 14.34 -1.40
N GLU A 59 -5.58 14.67 -2.39
CA GLU A 59 -5.43 13.86 -3.60
C GLU A 59 -3.98 13.85 -4.09
N ILE A 60 -3.42 12.65 -4.22
CA ILE A 60 -2.11 12.41 -4.82
C ILE A 60 -2.31 11.52 -6.05
N TRP A 61 -1.55 11.81 -7.10
CA TRP A 61 -1.40 10.93 -8.25
C TRP A 61 -0.06 10.21 -8.16
N HIS A 62 -0.05 8.91 -8.38
CA HIS A 62 1.17 8.12 -8.54
C HIS A 62 1.34 7.80 -10.02
N ILE A 63 2.53 8.03 -10.54
CA ILE A 63 2.94 7.71 -11.90
C ILE A 63 4.03 6.64 -11.81
N GLN A 64 3.84 5.54 -12.54
CA GLN A 64 4.77 4.42 -12.61
C GLN A 64 5.09 4.07 -14.06
N ILE A 65 6.34 3.68 -14.30
CA ILE A 65 6.79 3.16 -15.60
C ILE A 65 6.97 1.64 -15.47
N LEU A 66 6.26 0.89 -16.31
CA LEU A 66 6.32 -0.57 -16.35
C LEU A 66 6.43 -1.03 -17.80
N ASN A 67 7.48 -1.79 -18.12
CA ASN A 67 7.72 -2.34 -19.47
C ASN A 67 7.67 -1.29 -20.60
N GLY A 68 8.13 -0.07 -20.35
CA GLY A 68 8.10 1.03 -21.33
C GLY A 68 6.73 1.71 -21.50
N ALA A 69 5.70 1.23 -20.80
CA ALA A 69 4.41 1.89 -20.70
C ALA A 69 4.32 2.69 -19.38
N TYR A 70 3.53 3.75 -19.41
CA TYR A 70 3.40 4.68 -18.30
C TYR A 70 1.97 4.63 -17.78
N PHE A 71 1.84 4.48 -16.48
CA PHE A 71 0.55 4.36 -15.82
C PHE A 71 0.41 5.42 -14.74
N ALA A 72 -0.77 6.00 -14.62
CA ALA A 72 -1.08 6.89 -13.51
C ALA A 72 -2.37 6.48 -12.80
N GLN A 73 -2.37 6.67 -11.49
CA GLN A 73 -3.49 6.36 -10.62
C GLN A 73 -3.64 7.45 -9.56
N SER A 74 -4.87 7.87 -9.29
CA SER A 74 -5.18 8.80 -8.22
C SER A 74 -5.43 8.08 -6.89
N PHE A 75 -5.10 8.76 -5.80
CA PHE A 75 -5.31 8.31 -4.43
C PHE A 75 -5.89 9.47 -3.63
N LYS A 76 -6.94 9.20 -2.85
CA LYS A 76 -7.47 10.19 -1.90
C LYS A 76 -6.78 10.04 -0.55
N LEU A 77 -6.07 11.08 -0.11
CA LEU A 77 -5.50 11.15 1.22
C LEU A 77 -6.62 11.40 2.24
N ARG A 78 -6.59 10.68 3.36
CA ARG A 78 -7.37 11.02 4.56
C ARG A 78 -6.41 11.18 5.71
N ASP A 79 -6.50 12.31 6.40
CA ASP A 79 -5.66 12.59 7.56
C ASP A 79 -6.06 11.72 8.75
N GLN A 80 -5.07 11.01 9.30
CA GLN A 80 -5.05 10.55 10.68
C GLN A 80 -3.62 10.68 11.20
N PRO A 81 -3.42 11.17 12.44
CA PRO A 81 -2.08 11.21 13.02
C PRO A 81 -1.60 9.79 13.33
N LEU A 82 -0.42 9.46 12.83
CA LEU A 82 0.34 8.29 13.21
C LEU A 82 0.98 8.54 14.58
N GLN A 83 0.48 7.88 15.62
CA GLN A 83 1.33 7.61 16.77
C GLN A 83 2.13 6.32 16.48
N PRO A 84 3.47 6.40 16.39
CA PRO A 84 4.27 5.19 16.30
C PRO A 84 4.14 4.41 17.60
N GLN A 85 3.32 3.37 17.58
CA GLN A 85 3.38 2.32 18.58
C GLN A 85 4.39 1.29 18.10
N ASN A 86 5.52 1.19 18.82
CA ASN A 86 6.42 0.07 18.68
C ASN A 86 5.72 -1.17 19.22
N THR A 87 5.46 -2.11 18.33
CA THR A 87 4.95 -3.43 18.70
C THR A 87 6.03 -4.45 18.40
N TRP A 88 5.81 -5.70 18.79
CA TRP A 88 6.70 -6.79 18.41
C TRP A 88 6.71 -7.05 16.88
N LEU A 89 5.73 -6.52 16.14
CA LEU A 89 5.69 -6.52 14.68
C LEU A 89 6.56 -5.41 14.07
N GLY A 90 7.15 -4.55 14.89
CA GLY A 90 7.93 -3.39 14.47
C GLY A 90 7.14 -2.08 14.60
N THR A 91 7.58 -1.10 13.82
CA THR A 91 7.02 0.26 13.80
C THR A 91 5.71 0.24 13.03
N LYS A 92 4.62 0.60 13.70
CA LYS A 92 3.31 0.79 13.05
C LYS A 92 3.38 1.97 12.07
N LEU A 93 3.18 1.68 10.79
CA LEU A 93 3.18 2.64 9.69
C LEU A 93 1.79 3.15 9.34
N VAL A 94 0.76 2.30 9.52
CA VAL A 94 -0.62 2.61 9.15
C VAL A 94 -1.57 1.97 10.16
N THR A 95 -2.63 2.68 10.53
CA THR A 95 -3.84 2.09 11.10
C THR A 95 -5.04 2.75 10.46
N GLN A 96 -5.97 1.95 9.96
CA GLN A 96 -7.16 2.44 9.32
C GLN A 96 -8.35 1.57 9.71
N GLN A 97 -9.50 2.20 9.91
CA GLN A 97 -10.74 1.52 10.25
C GLN A 97 -11.81 1.88 9.21
N PHE A 98 -12.56 0.87 8.78
CA PHE A 98 -13.62 0.99 7.80
C PHE A 98 -14.72 0.01 8.18
N GLU A 99 -15.92 0.51 8.42
CA GLU A 99 -17.07 -0.32 8.82
C GLU A 99 -16.71 -1.31 9.96
N LYS A 100 -16.67 -2.61 9.63
CA LYS A 100 -16.37 -3.75 10.51
C LYS A 100 -14.93 -4.28 10.39
N TYR A 101 -14.04 -3.59 9.68
CA TYR A 101 -12.67 -4.02 9.42
C TYR A 101 -11.64 -3.02 9.95
N ARG A 102 -10.51 -3.55 10.40
CA ARG A 102 -9.34 -2.77 10.80
C ARG A 102 -8.11 -3.25 10.04
N ILE A 103 -7.42 -2.33 9.39
CA ILE A 103 -6.15 -2.58 8.72
C ILE A 103 -5.02 -1.94 9.52
N GLU A 104 -3.97 -2.71 9.75
CA GLU A 104 -2.76 -2.25 10.42
C GLU A 104 -1.55 -2.70 9.61
N ILE A 105 -0.62 -1.77 9.35
CA ILE A 105 0.63 -2.07 8.64
C ILE A 105 1.80 -1.73 9.53
N PHE A 106 2.76 -2.64 9.61
CA PHE A 106 3.98 -2.49 10.39
C PHE A 106 5.20 -2.69 9.49
N ALA A 107 6.28 -1.96 9.76
CA ALA A 107 7.60 -2.23 9.23
C ALA A 107 8.50 -2.77 10.34
N SER A 108 9.17 -3.88 10.04
CA SER A 108 10.04 -4.58 10.97
C SER A 108 11.44 -4.76 10.37
N PRO A 109 12.51 -4.61 11.17
CA PRO A 109 13.84 -5.05 10.74
C PRO A 109 13.99 -6.59 10.80
N HIS A 110 13.02 -7.31 11.36
CA HIS A 110 13.06 -8.77 11.44
C HIS A 110 12.73 -9.42 10.09
N ARG A 111 13.28 -10.62 9.87
CA ARG A 111 12.95 -11.43 8.69
C ARG A 111 11.52 -11.96 8.79
N SER A 112 10.89 -12.17 7.63
CA SER A 112 9.52 -12.69 7.53
C SER A 112 9.31 -14.01 8.27
N LYS A 113 10.27 -14.94 8.16
CA LYS A 113 10.26 -16.20 8.92
C LYS A 113 10.21 -15.97 10.44
N THR A 114 11.04 -15.07 10.96
CA THR A 114 11.07 -14.72 12.39
C THR A 114 9.73 -14.15 12.86
N LEU A 115 9.10 -13.32 12.03
CA LEU A 115 7.77 -12.80 12.35
C LEU A 115 6.69 -13.89 12.29
N ALA A 116 6.74 -14.80 11.31
CA ALA A 116 5.81 -15.94 11.22
C ALA A 116 5.93 -16.89 12.42
N ASP A 117 7.15 -17.19 12.86
CA ASP A 117 7.40 -17.96 14.08
C ASP A 117 6.85 -17.19 15.32
N GLY A 118 7.03 -15.87 15.34
CA GLY A 118 6.46 -14.99 16.36
C GLY A 118 4.92 -15.00 16.41
N PHE A 119 4.24 -15.07 15.26
CA PHE A 119 2.78 -15.24 15.20
C PHE A 119 2.37 -16.60 15.77
N SER A 120 3.08 -17.65 15.39
CA SER A 120 2.79 -19.01 15.88
C SER A 120 2.91 -19.10 17.40
N PHE A 121 3.92 -18.44 17.97
CA PHE A 121 4.12 -18.36 19.41
C PHE A 121 3.06 -17.50 20.12
N ARG A 122 2.79 -16.29 19.62
CA ARG A 122 1.93 -15.31 20.32
C ARG A 122 0.44 -15.56 20.14
N TYR A 123 0.05 -16.16 19.02
CA TYR A 123 -1.35 -16.38 18.66
C TYR A 123 -1.67 -17.86 18.47
N GLY A 124 -0.88 -18.79 19.02
CA GLY A 124 -1.07 -20.23 18.83
C GLY A 124 -2.50 -20.72 19.07
N ALA A 125 -3.18 -20.22 20.11
CA ALA A 125 -4.57 -20.58 20.41
C ALA A 125 -5.61 -20.05 19.39
N ARG A 126 -5.22 -19.08 18.56
CA ARG A 126 -6.06 -18.48 17.51
C ARG A 126 -5.56 -18.82 16.10
N LEU A 127 -4.43 -19.52 15.98
CA LEU A 127 -3.76 -19.74 14.71
C LEU A 127 -4.51 -20.78 13.91
N ALA A 128 -5.17 -20.37 12.84
CA ALA A 128 -5.80 -21.30 11.90
C ALA A 128 -4.78 -21.84 10.90
N SER A 129 -3.90 -20.98 10.39
CA SER A 129 -2.84 -21.42 9.46
C SER A 129 -1.67 -20.46 9.40
N VAL A 130 -0.50 -21.01 9.05
CA VAL A 130 0.69 -20.28 8.62
C VAL A 130 1.21 -20.98 7.38
N LYS A 131 1.30 -20.27 6.27
CA LYS A 131 1.79 -20.81 5.01
C LYS A 131 2.79 -19.86 4.38
N GLU A 132 3.98 -20.37 4.06
CA GLU A 132 4.87 -19.67 3.14
C GLU A 132 4.29 -19.83 1.73
N ILE A 133 3.85 -18.73 1.14
CA ILE A 133 3.23 -18.70 -0.19
C ILE A 133 4.27 -18.48 -1.29
N GLU A 134 5.37 -17.83 -0.94
CA GLU A 134 6.54 -17.54 -1.77
C GLU A 134 7.72 -17.30 -0.83
N HIS A 135 8.96 -17.47 -1.30
CA HIS A 135 10.14 -17.25 -0.47
C HIS A 135 10.12 -15.86 0.18
N GLY A 136 10.12 -15.82 1.51
CA GLY A 136 10.08 -14.56 2.27
C GLY A 136 8.69 -13.91 2.35
N ARG A 137 7.63 -14.63 1.96
CA ARG A 137 6.23 -14.20 2.07
C ARG A 137 5.38 -15.25 2.77
N TYR A 138 4.75 -14.82 3.86
CA TYR A 138 3.93 -15.70 4.68
C TYR A 138 2.52 -15.16 4.75
N HIS A 139 1.54 -16.04 4.55
CA HIS A 139 0.15 -15.77 4.85
C HIS A 139 -0.23 -16.49 6.14
N ILE A 140 -0.86 -15.76 7.05
CA ILE A 140 -1.22 -16.23 8.38
C ILE A 140 -2.68 -15.91 8.61
N LEU A 141 -3.45 -16.90 9.03
CA LEU A 141 -4.85 -16.74 9.40
C LEU A 141 -5.00 -16.96 10.90
N LEU A 142 -5.64 -16.01 11.56
CA LEU A 142 -6.08 -16.12 12.94
C LEU A 142 -7.61 -16.14 13.00
N GLU A 143 -8.16 -16.87 13.96
CA GLU A 143 -9.59 -16.90 14.26
C GLU A 143 -9.90 -16.09 15.54
N ASN A 144 -11.17 -15.69 15.68
CA ASN A 144 -11.72 -15.06 16.90
C ASN A 144 -10.95 -13.83 17.47
N PRO A 145 -10.95 -12.66 16.80
CA PRO A 145 -11.55 -12.36 15.50
C PRO A 145 -10.76 -12.95 14.34
N GLU A 146 -11.44 -13.09 13.20
CA GLU A 146 -10.78 -13.46 11.95
C GLU A 146 -9.77 -12.36 11.55
N THR A 147 -8.50 -12.73 11.47
CA THR A 147 -7.42 -11.82 11.08
C THR A 147 -6.58 -12.49 9.99
N SER A 148 -6.50 -11.85 8.83
CA SER A 148 -5.57 -12.21 7.77
C SER A 148 -4.31 -11.36 7.90
N VAL A 149 -3.16 -12.01 7.96
CA VAL A 149 -1.86 -11.34 7.99
C VAL A 149 -1.02 -11.77 6.80
N LEU A 150 -0.47 -10.79 6.10
CA LEU A 150 0.52 -11.00 5.06
C LEU A 150 1.85 -10.40 5.50
N LEU A 151 2.87 -11.23 5.56
CA LEU A 151 4.26 -10.82 5.76
C LEU A 151 4.95 -10.75 4.42
N VAL A 152 5.61 -9.63 4.12
CA VAL A 152 6.36 -9.43 2.86
C VAL A 152 7.74 -8.90 3.19
N GLN A 153 8.76 -9.73 2.95
CA GLN A 153 10.15 -9.30 3.11
C GLN A 153 10.67 -8.59 1.86
N GLN A 154 11.24 -7.41 2.04
CA GLN A 154 11.88 -6.60 1.01
C GLN A 154 13.24 -6.11 1.51
N LYS A 155 14.32 -6.61 0.90
CA LYS A 155 15.69 -6.33 1.33
C LYS A 155 15.87 -6.62 2.85
N THR A 156 16.05 -5.57 3.66
CA THR A 156 16.30 -5.62 5.11
C THR A 156 15.06 -5.34 5.96
N VAL A 157 13.90 -5.10 5.34
CA VAL A 157 12.66 -4.75 6.04
C VAL A 157 11.57 -5.75 5.70
N THR A 158 10.83 -6.22 6.70
CA THR A 158 9.60 -6.99 6.51
C THR A 158 8.40 -6.13 6.85
N HIS A 159 7.44 -6.08 5.93
CA HIS A 159 6.15 -5.45 6.17
C HIS A 159 5.15 -6.50 6.65
N SER A 160 4.40 -6.18 7.70
CA SER A 160 3.28 -6.97 8.18
C SER A 160 1.99 -6.22 7.92
N ILE A 161 1.14 -6.75 7.05
CA ILE A 161 -0.17 -6.19 6.71
C ILE A 161 -1.22 -7.06 7.39
N GLN A 162 -1.94 -6.48 8.33
CA GLN A 162 -2.98 -7.18 9.09
C GLN A 162 -4.35 -6.62 8.75
N ILE A 163 -5.29 -7.52 8.47
CA ILE A 163 -6.70 -7.19 8.23
C ILE A 163 -7.53 -7.97 9.23
N THR A 164 -8.17 -7.28 10.17
CA THR A 164 -9.02 -7.90 11.20
C THR A 164 -10.49 -7.61 10.93
N ALA A 165 -11.31 -8.65 10.83
CA ALA A 165 -12.75 -8.55 10.72
C ALA A 165 -13.41 -8.48 12.11
N ARG A 166 -14.50 -7.72 12.23
CA ARG A 166 -15.30 -7.55 13.47
C ARG A 166 -14.44 -7.16 14.68
N ALA A 167 -13.54 -6.19 14.53
CA ALA A 167 -12.91 -5.57 15.69
C ALA A 167 -14.02 -4.96 16.55
N LYS A 168 -14.32 -5.54 17.72
CA LYS A 168 -15.25 -4.93 18.68
C LYS A 168 -14.80 -3.48 18.90
N PRO A 169 -15.68 -2.48 18.74
CA PRO A 169 -15.33 -1.11 19.10
C PRO A 169 -14.94 -1.12 20.58
N ARG A 170 -13.74 -0.65 20.88
CA ARG A 170 -13.28 -0.38 22.24
C ARG A 170 -13.73 1.01 22.65
#